data_AF-A0A448WM16-F1
#
_entry.id   AF-A0A448WM16-F1
#
_cell.length_a   1.000
_cell.length_b   1.000
_cell.length_c   1.000
_cell.angle_alpha   90.00
_cell.angle_beta   90.00
_cell.angle_gamma   90.00
#
_symmetry.space_group_name_H-M   'P 1'
#
loop_
_entity.id
_entity.type
_entity.pdbx_description
1 polymer ?
#
loop_
_entity_poly.entity_id
_entity_poly.type
_entity_poly.pdbx_seq_one_letter_code
_entity_poly.pdbx_strand_id
1 'polypeptide(L)'
;MEQDEDFLTLSADQLQQLVSSDKLCVSEEQVLDAVLRWLRHDPVGRQAEAPRLCSRVRFALLPRDCLLHLSRSEEFLTEQPWCKDFLIEALTYHLLPWEERRRIGSDRVKPRAPVGRPKLKK
;
A
#
# COMPACT_ATOMS: atom_id res chain seq x y z
N MET A 1 -7.81 5.47 -23.07
CA MET A 1 -7.83 5.59 -21.60
C MET A 1 -8.68 4.43 -21.13
N GLU A 2 -8.13 3.22 -21.11
CA GLU A 2 -8.93 1.97 -20.97
C GLU A 2 -8.31 0.99 -19.97
N GLN A 3 -7.15 1.30 -19.39
CA GLN A 3 -6.42 0.37 -18.52
C GLN A 3 -6.95 0.32 -17.07
N ASP A 4 -7.76 1.29 -16.65
CA ASP A 4 -8.31 1.37 -15.28
C ASP A 4 -9.56 0.50 -15.08
N GLU A 5 -10.36 0.28 -16.14
CA GLU A 5 -11.63 -0.45 -16.01
C GLU A 5 -11.41 -1.97 -15.93
N ASP A 6 -10.50 -2.53 -16.75
CA ASP A 6 -10.11 -3.94 -16.66
C ASP A 6 -9.56 -4.29 -15.26
N PHE A 7 -8.84 -3.36 -14.64
CA PHE A 7 -8.30 -3.55 -13.29
C PHE A 7 -9.40 -3.68 -12.23
N LEU A 8 -10.51 -2.95 -12.36
CA LEU A 8 -11.67 -3.04 -11.45
C LEU A 8 -12.41 -4.37 -11.55
N THR A 9 -12.31 -5.04 -12.70
CA THR A 9 -12.90 -6.37 -12.94
C THR A 9 -12.04 -7.53 -12.41
N LEU A 10 -10.79 -7.27 -11.99
CA LEU A 10 -9.91 -8.30 -11.45
C LEU A 10 -10.49 -8.89 -10.16
N SER A 11 -10.25 -10.19 -9.97
CA SER A 11 -10.59 -10.88 -8.71
C SER A 11 -9.65 -10.47 -7.57
N ALA A 12 -10.08 -10.67 -6.33
CA ALA A 12 -9.28 -10.36 -5.14
C ALA A 12 -7.89 -11.04 -5.18
N ASP A 13 -7.83 -12.28 -5.64
CA ASP A 13 -6.59 -13.05 -5.78
C ASP A 13 -5.65 -12.45 -6.83
N GLN A 14 -6.19 -12.09 -8.01
CA GLN A 14 -5.43 -11.43 -9.08
C GLN A 14 -4.85 -10.11 -8.60
N LEU A 15 -5.68 -9.29 -7.95
CA LEU A 15 -5.24 -8.02 -7.36
C LEU A 15 -4.19 -8.25 -6.28
N GLN A 16 -4.36 -9.25 -5.42
CA GLN A 16 -3.42 -9.57 -4.36
C GLN A 16 -2.07 -10.04 -4.92
N GLN A 17 -2.07 -10.84 -5.98
CA GLN A 17 -0.84 -11.23 -6.68
C GLN A 17 -0.15 -10.02 -7.30
N LEU A 18 -0.91 -9.08 -7.86
CA LEU A 18 -0.40 -7.83 -8.42
C LEU A 18 0.23 -6.99 -7.29
N VAL A 19 -0.54 -6.65 -6.26
CA VAL A 19 -0.08 -5.87 -5.10
C VAL A 19 1.06 -6.56 -4.33
N SER A 20 1.15 -7.89 -4.36
CA SER A 20 2.26 -8.64 -3.76
C SER A 20 3.49 -8.72 -4.67
N SER A 21 3.36 -8.38 -5.95
CA SER A 21 4.47 -8.41 -6.90
C SER A 21 5.36 -7.19 -6.71
N ASP A 22 6.60 -7.43 -6.28
CA ASP A 22 7.63 -6.38 -6.14
C ASP A 22 8.13 -5.86 -7.50
N LYS A 23 7.70 -6.48 -8.61
CA LYS A 23 8.09 -6.12 -9.98
C LYS A 23 7.33 -4.91 -10.54
N LEU A 24 6.32 -4.43 -9.84
CA LEU A 24 5.56 -3.26 -10.22
C LEU A 24 6.40 -2.01 -10.01
N CYS A 25 6.68 -1.30 -11.10
CA CYS A 25 7.39 -0.01 -11.09
C CYS A 25 6.45 1.15 -10.71
N VAL A 26 5.53 0.92 -9.75
CA VAL A 26 4.59 1.92 -9.24
C VAL A 26 4.87 2.21 -7.77
N SER A 27 4.59 3.43 -7.35
CA SER A 27 4.72 3.85 -5.94
C SER A 27 3.62 3.20 -5.08
N GLU A 28 3.89 3.02 -3.78
CA GLU A 28 2.88 2.51 -2.85
C GLU A 28 1.60 3.37 -2.82
N GLU A 29 1.72 4.66 -3.11
CA GLU A 29 0.57 5.57 -3.25
C GLU A 29 -0.37 5.13 -4.38
N GLN A 30 0.17 4.78 -5.55
CA GLN A 30 -0.62 4.29 -6.68
C GLN A 30 -1.21 2.92 -6.39
N VAL A 31 -0.47 2.06 -5.68
CA VAL A 31 -0.96 0.74 -5.26
C VAL A 31 -2.16 0.90 -4.32
N LEU A 32 -2.06 1.80 -3.35
CA LEU A 32 -3.13 2.09 -2.41
C LEU A 32 -4.36 2.68 -3.11
N ASP A 33 -4.15 3.68 -3.97
CA ASP A 33 -5.22 4.31 -4.77
C ASP A 33 -5.93 3.27 -5.67
N ALA A 34 -5.19 2.36 -6.27
CA ALA A 34 -5.76 1.28 -7.06
C ALA A 34 -6.58 0.30 -6.19
N VAL A 35 -6.06 -0.13 -5.04
CA VAL A 35 -6.80 -0.96 -4.07
C VAL A 35 -8.08 -0.26 -3.60
N LEU A 36 -8.01 1.04 -3.34
CA LEU A 36 -9.16 1.86 -2.96
C LEU A 36 -10.23 1.89 -4.05
N ARG A 37 -9.86 2.20 -5.30
CA ARG A 37 -10.80 2.16 -6.43
C ARG A 37 -11.44 0.77 -6.57
N TRP A 38 -10.65 -0.28 -6.42
CA TRP A 38 -11.14 -1.66 -6.50
C TRP A 38 -12.11 -2.01 -5.36
N LEU A 39 -11.85 -1.56 -4.13
CA LEU A 39 -12.75 -1.75 -3.00
C LEU A 39 -14.05 -0.94 -3.14
N ARG A 40 -13.96 0.29 -3.67
CA ARG A 40 -15.14 1.16 -3.92
C ARG A 40 -16.08 0.57 -4.95
N HIS A 41 -15.58 -0.27 -5.86
CA HIS A 41 -16.40 -0.90 -6.88
C HIS A 41 -17.36 -1.96 -6.29
N ASP A 42 -16.95 -2.72 -5.27
CA ASP A 42 -17.82 -3.69 -4.60
C ASP A 42 -17.47 -3.79 -3.10
N PRO A 43 -17.90 -2.84 -2.25
CA PRO A 43 -17.48 -2.78 -0.86
C PRO A 43 -18.02 -3.95 -0.03
N VAL A 44 -19.17 -4.53 -0.41
CA VAL A 44 -19.83 -5.59 0.35
C VAL A 44 -19.15 -6.96 0.15
N GLY A 45 -18.86 -7.34 -1.10
CA GLY A 45 -18.18 -8.61 -1.39
C GLY A 45 -16.67 -8.55 -1.17
N ARG A 46 -16.05 -7.37 -1.30
CA ARG A 46 -14.60 -7.20 -1.23
C ARG A 46 -14.06 -6.78 0.14
N GLN A 47 -14.94 -6.36 1.08
CA GLN A 47 -14.57 -6.03 2.47
C GLN A 47 -13.80 -7.16 3.18
N ALA A 48 -14.16 -8.42 2.93
CA ALA A 48 -13.50 -9.57 3.56
C ALA A 48 -12.02 -9.70 3.15
N GLU A 49 -11.69 -9.32 1.92
CA GLU A 49 -10.33 -9.43 1.35
C GLU A 49 -9.51 -8.14 1.50
N ALA A 50 -10.18 -7.01 1.78
CA ALA A 50 -9.55 -5.71 2.05
C ALA A 50 -8.38 -5.76 3.05
N PRO A 51 -8.50 -6.37 4.25
CA PRO A 51 -7.38 -6.42 5.20
C PRO A 51 -6.18 -7.21 4.65
N ARG A 52 -6.42 -8.27 3.86
CA ARG A 52 -5.36 -9.07 3.24
C ARG A 52 -4.61 -8.28 2.18
N LEU A 53 -5.34 -7.52 1.37
CA LEU A 53 -4.78 -6.64 0.34
C LEU A 53 -3.98 -5.50 0.97
N CYS A 54 -4.56 -4.79 1.94
CA CYS A 54 -3.88 -3.70 2.63
C CYS A 54 -2.66 -4.17 3.42
N SER A 55 -2.65 -5.38 3.99
CA SER A 55 -1.45 -5.91 4.64
C SER A 55 -0.27 -6.13 3.68
N ARG A 56 -0.50 -6.19 2.37
CA ARG A 56 0.56 -6.23 1.34
C ARG A 56 1.05 -4.83 0.97
N VAL A 57 0.26 -3.79 1.24
CA VAL A 57 0.65 -2.39 1.08
C VAL A 57 1.50 -1.99 2.28
N ARG A 58 2.71 -1.52 2.02
CA ARG A 58 3.66 -1.05 3.01
C ARG A 58 3.34 0.40 3.35
N PHE A 59 2.38 0.61 4.25
CA PHE A 59 1.99 1.95 4.70
C PHE A 59 3.16 2.80 5.20
N ALA A 60 4.17 2.19 5.82
CA ALA A 60 5.38 2.88 6.29
C ALA A 60 6.27 3.46 5.17
N LEU A 61 6.04 3.07 3.91
CA LEU A 61 6.71 3.64 2.73
C LEU A 61 5.90 4.75 2.07
N LEU A 62 4.63 4.93 2.45
CA LEU A 62 3.81 6.03 1.95
C LEU A 62 4.33 7.35 2.51
N PRO A 63 4.29 8.45 1.74
CA PRO A 63 4.59 9.75 2.29
C PRO A 63 3.54 10.14 3.33
N ARG A 64 3.99 10.90 4.35
CA ARG A 64 3.14 11.37 5.44
C ARG A 64 1.89 12.09 4.95
N ASP A 65 2.01 12.87 3.88
CA ASP A 65 0.86 13.55 3.26
C ASP A 65 -0.21 12.56 2.77
N CYS A 66 0.19 11.45 2.15
CA CYS A 66 -0.74 10.42 1.71
C CYS A 66 -1.43 9.73 2.89
N LEU A 67 -0.68 9.39 3.95
CA LEU A 67 -1.25 8.81 5.17
C LEU A 67 -2.26 9.76 5.84
N LEU A 68 -1.95 11.05 5.89
CA LEU A 68 -2.84 12.07 6.43
C LEU A 68 -4.08 12.25 5.55
N HIS A 69 -3.91 12.26 4.23
CA HIS A 69 -5.04 12.32 3.29
C HIS A 69 -5.94 11.11 3.48
N LEU A 70 -5.38 9.90 3.50
CA LEU A 70 -6.13 8.68 3.73
C LEU A 70 -6.91 8.74 5.04
N SER A 71 -6.29 9.21 6.13
CA SER A 71 -6.92 9.34 7.44
C SER A 71 -8.07 10.36 7.49
N ARG A 72 -8.05 11.35 6.58
CA ARG A 72 -9.09 12.37 6.42
C ARG A 72 -10.15 11.97 5.40
N SER A 73 -9.82 11.02 4.55
CA SER A 73 -10.74 10.43 3.57
C SER A 73 -11.80 9.65 4.34
N GLU A 74 -13.08 9.82 4.01
CA GLU A 74 -14.15 8.94 4.49
C GLU A 74 -14.27 7.72 3.59
N GLU A 75 -13.16 7.01 3.44
CA GLU A 75 -13.15 5.77 2.68
C GLU A 75 -13.55 4.60 3.57
N PHE A 76 -14.15 3.60 2.95
CA PHE A 76 -14.55 2.38 3.62
C PHE A 76 -13.39 1.70 4.39
N LEU A 77 -12.14 1.88 3.91
CA LEU A 77 -10.94 1.44 4.61
C LEU A 77 -10.77 2.09 5.98
N THR A 78 -10.91 3.42 6.06
CA THR A 78 -10.76 4.22 7.29
C THR A 78 -11.82 3.91 8.33
N GLU A 79 -12.97 3.37 7.93
CA GLU A 79 -13.96 2.84 8.86
C GLU A 79 -13.48 1.57 9.56
N GLN A 80 -12.58 0.82 8.92
CA GLN A 80 -12.09 -0.44 9.46
C GLN A 80 -11.02 -0.24 10.54
N PRO A 81 -11.11 -0.99 11.66
CA PRO A 81 -10.15 -0.86 12.77
C PRO A 81 -8.74 -1.29 12.37
N TRP A 82 -8.61 -2.29 11.49
CA TRP A 82 -7.30 -2.76 11.01
C TRP A 82 -6.56 -1.71 10.17
N CYS A 83 -7.27 -0.85 9.43
CA CYS A 83 -6.63 0.18 8.63
C CYS A 83 -6.08 1.30 9.52
N LYS A 84 -6.79 1.63 10.60
CA LYS A 84 -6.32 2.59 11.61
C LYS A 84 -5.03 2.10 12.26
N ASP A 85 -4.93 0.81 12.57
CA ASP A 85 -3.71 0.22 13.14
C ASP A 85 -2.50 0.39 12.19
N PHE A 86 -2.68 0.12 10.89
CA PHE A 86 -1.64 0.35 9.88
C PHE A 86 -1.26 1.84 9.71
N LEU A 87 -2.25 2.74 9.72
CA LEU A 87 -2.01 4.18 9.65
C LEU A 87 -1.25 4.67 10.88
N ILE A 88 -1.62 4.21 12.07
CA ILE A 88 -0.96 4.55 13.33
C ILE A 88 0.48 4.02 13.29
N GLU A 89 0.71 2.77 12.89
CA GLU A 89 2.05 2.20 12.79
C GLU A 89 2.93 3.01 11.82
N ALA A 90 2.42 3.33 10.63
CA ALA A 90 3.13 4.11 9.63
C ALA A 90 3.42 5.55 10.10
N LEU A 91 2.42 6.26 10.61
CA LEU A 91 2.59 7.61 11.14
C LEU A 91 3.55 7.62 12.33
N THR A 92 3.47 6.62 13.21
CA THR A 92 4.42 6.45 14.32
C THR A 92 5.83 6.26 13.79
N TYR A 93 6.03 5.42 12.77
CA TYR A 93 7.31 5.26 12.10
C TYR A 93 7.85 6.59 11.52
N HIS A 94 6.99 7.43 10.96
CA HIS A 94 7.33 8.79 10.52
C HIS A 94 7.57 9.79 11.66
N LEU A 95 7.16 9.49 12.88
CA LEU A 95 7.46 10.31 14.07
C LEU A 95 8.75 9.85 14.78
N LEU A 96 9.18 8.61 14.56
CA LEU A 96 10.40 8.09 15.17
C LEU A 96 11.64 8.85 14.69
N PRO A 97 12.62 9.09 15.60
CA PRO A 97 13.91 9.63 15.22
C PRO A 97 14.66 8.68 14.28
N TRP A 98 15.52 9.25 13.43
CA TRP A 98 16.24 8.51 12.39
C TRP A 98 17.04 7.31 12.92
N GLU A 99 17.50 7.37 14.18
CA GLU A 99 18.23 6.31 14.89
C GLU A 99 17.36 5.07 15.16
N GLU A 100 16.10 5.27 15.54
CA GLU A 100 15.14 4.19 15.76
C GLU A 100 14.62 3.62 14.44
N ARG A 101 14.40 4.47 13.43
CA ARG A 101 14.04 4.01 12.08
C ARG A 101 15.08 3.03 11.52
N ARG A 102 16.37 3.31 11.74
CA ARG A 102 17.46 2.44 11.28
C ARG A 102 17.52 1.10 12.03
N ARG A 103 16.96 1.02 13.24
CA ARG A 103 16.86 -0.21 14.03
C ARG A 103 15.64 -1.05 13.65
N ILE A 104 14.58 -0.44 13.13
CA ILE A 104 13.42 -1.14 12.56
C ILE A 104 13.82 -1.69 11.19
N GLY A 105 14.55 -2.80 11.19
CA GLY A 105 14.96 -3.54 9.98
C GLY A 105 13.91 -4.54 9.50
N SER A 106 12.63 -4.21 9.59
CA SER A 106 11.53 -5.12 9.20
C SER A 106 11.22 -5.02 7.70
N ASP A 107 10.72 -6.11 7.11
CA ASP A 107 10.33 -6.20 5.68
C ASP A 107 9.32 -5.11 5.25
N ARG A 108 8.64 -4.50 6.22
CA ARG A 108 7.70 -3.38 6.07
C ARG A 108 8.34 -2.05 5.66
N VAL A 109 9.65 -1.88 5.82
CA VAL A 109 10.39 -0.63 5.52
C VAL A 109 11.45 -0.77 4.44
N LYS A 110 11.52 -1.94 3.79
CA LYS A 110 12.25 -2.09 2.54
C LYS A 110 11.41 -1.56 1.38
N PRO A 111 11.87 -0.52 0.65
CA PRO A 111 11.23 -0.14 -0.59
C PRO A 111 11.24 -1.32 -1.56
N ARG A 112 10.17 -1.45 -2.36
CA ARG A 112 10.13 -2.38 -3.49
C ARG A 112 11.34 -2.09 -4.35
N ALA A 113 12.18 -3.10 -4.56
CA ALA A 113 13.42 -2.90 -5.27
C ALA A 113 13.12 -3.07 -6.76
N PRO A 114 13.30 -2.04 -7.61
CA PRO A 114 13.40 -2.31 -9.03
C PRO A 114 14.58 -3.29 -9.21
N VAL A 115 14.32 -4.42 -9.89
CA VAL A 115 15.35 -5.38 -10.29
C VAL A 115 16.58 -4.62 -10.78
N GLY A 116 17.72 -4.94 -10.18
CA GLY A 116 18.88 -4.08 -10.09
C GLY A 116 19.32 -3.46 -11.41
N ARG A 117 19.75 -2.20 -11.34
CA ARG A 117 20.71 -1.72 -12.33
C ARG A 117 22.06 -2.37 -11.98
N PRO A 118 22.64 -3.23 -12.82
CA PRO A 118 24.01 -3.68 -12.62
C PRO A 118 24.91 -2.45 -12.57
N LYS A 119 25.79 -2.40 -11.56
CA LYS A 119 26.80 -1.35 -11.44
C LYS A 119 27.69 -1.40 -12.68
N LEU A 120 27.56 -0.43 -13.58
CA LEU A 120 28.61 -0.15 -14.56
C LEU A 120 29.82 0.32 -13.75
N LYS A 121 30.78 -0.59 -13.54
CA LYS A 121 32.11 -0.22 -13.07
C LYS A 121 32.78 0.58 -14.19
N LYS A 122 33.21 1.80 -13.88
CA LYS A 122 34.22 2.51 -14.66
C LYS A 122 35.59 2.01 -14.28
#